data_AF-A0A6J3H4U7-F1
#
_entry.id   AF-A0A6J3H4U7-F1
#
_cell.length_a   1.000
_cell.length_b   1.000
_cell.length_c   1.000
_cell.angle_alpha   90.00
_cell.angle_beta   90.00
_cell.angle_gamma   90.00
#
_symmetry.space_group_name_H-M   'P 1'
#
loop_
_entity.id
_entity.type
_entity.pdbx_description
1 polymer ?
#
loop_
_entity_poly.entity_id
_entity_poly.type
_entity_poly.pdbx_seq_one_letter_code
_entity_poly.pdbx_strand_id
1 'polypeptide(L)'
;MITGVFSVRVWTPVGVLASLAYCLHQRRVALAELQGADGQRPVDRSLLKLKMVQVVFRHGARSPLKPLPLEEQVEWNPQLLEVPPQTQFDYTVTSLIGGPKPPSPYDSQYHETILKGGMFAGQLTKVGMQQMFTLGERLRKNYVEDIPFLSPTFNPQEVFIRSTNIFRNLESTRCLLAGLFQCQKEGPIIIHTDEAHSEVLYPNYQNCWSLRQRARGRRQAASLQPGISEDLKKVKEGMGVDSSDEVDFLILLDNVAAEQAHSLPSCPMLKTFARIIEQRAVDTSLYVLQTEDRESLQMAVGPFLHILESNLLRAVDPTTAPDKIRCPQEGADLALLNSSMAESRKSTPVGWQDPQRGERKLYLYAAHDVTLIPLLVTLGIFDHKWPPFAVDLTMELYQHLESKEWFVQLYYHGKYFSSLEDAAIGTILEAERPGPNLLVL
;
A
#
# COMPACT_ATOMS: atom_id res chain seq x y z
N MET A 1 -38.58 48.60 -37.47
CA MET A 1 -38.21 47.47 -36.58
C MET A 1 -36.71 47.27 -36.66
N ILE A 2 -36.11 46.83 -35.54
CA ILE A 2 -34.69 46.49 -35.29
C ILE A 2 -33.98 47.55 -34.42
N THR A 3 -34.05 47.28 -33.12
CA THR A 3 -33.17 47.70 -32.05
C THR A 3 -31.85 46.92 -32.14
N GLY A 4 -30.71 47.63 -32.01
CA GLY A 4 -29.38 47.02 -31.93
C GLY A 4 -28.58 47.67 -30.81
N VAL A 5 -28.53 47.00 -29.65
CA VAL A 5 -27.79 47.43 -28.46
C VAL A 5 -26.33 46.99 -28.61
N PHE A 6 -25.41 47.95 -28.60
CA PHE A 6 -23.98 47.69 -28.38
C PHE A 6 -23.76 47.36 -26.89
N SER A 7 -23.33 46.13 -26.59
CA SER A 7 -22.76 45.76 -25.30
C SER A 7 -21.27 45.50 -25.49
N VAL A 8 -20.45 46.37 -24.89
CA VAL A 8 -18.99 46.28 -24.86
C VAL A 8 -18.59 45.13 -23.93
N ARG A 9 -18.12 44.01 -24.49
CA ARG A 9 -17.44 42.96 -23.72
C ARG A 9 -16.02 43.44 -23.37
N VAL A 10 -15.80 43.80 -22.12
CA VAL A 10 -14.45 44.01 -21.56
C VAL A 10 -13.80 42.63 -21.41
N TRP A 11 -12.82 42.34 -22.25
CA TRP A 11 -11.94 41.17 -22.08
C TRP A 11 -10.85 41.55 -21.08
N THR A 12 -10.93 41.03 -19.86
CA THR A 12 -9.78 41.02 -18.95
C THR A 12 -8.78 39.97 -19.48
N PRO A 13 -7.51 40.34 -19.74
CA PRO A 13 -6.52 39.38 -20.18
C PRO A 13 -6.27 38.35 -19.07
N VAL A 14 -6.22 37.07 -19.43
CA VAL A 14 -5.92 35.92 -18.56
C VAL A 14 -4.69 36.15 -17.66
N GLY A 15 -3.73 36.98 -18.10
CA GLY A 15 -2.55 37.38 -17.33
C GLY A 15 -2.85 38.13 -16.03
N VAL A 16 -3.95 38.89 -15.93
CA VAL A 16 -4.31 39.63 -14.70
C VAL A 16 -4.87 38.68 -13.64
N LEU A 17 -5.66 37.69 -14.04
CA LEU A 17 -6.19 36.67 -13.14
C LEU A 17 -5.10 35.71 -12.65
N ALA A 18 -4.16 35.33 -13.53
CA ALA A 18 -2.99 34.55 -13.15
C ALA A 18 -2.06 35.33 -12.18
N SER A 19 -1.89 36.64 -12.40
CA SER A 19 -1.09 37.49 -11.52
C SER A 19 -1.76 37.72 -10.16
N LEU A 20 -3.09 37.85 -10.12
CA LEU A 20 -3.84 37.93 -8.86
C LEU A 20 -3.82 36.60 -8.12
N ALA A 21 -3.94 35.46 -8.82
CA ALA A 21 -3.81 34.13 -8.22
C ALA A 21 -2.38 33.90 -7.68
N TYR A 22 -1.35 34.33 -8.42
CA TYR A 22 0.05 34.27 -7.97
C TYR A 22 0.31 35.20 -6.78
N CYS A 23 -0.23 36.42 -6.77
CA CYS A 23 -0.13 37.33 -5.63
C CYS A 23 -0.90 36.80 -4.40
N LEU A 24 -2.07 36.19 -4.59
CA LEU A 24 -2.83 35.56 -3.50
C LEU A 24 -2.10 34.31 -2.97
N HIS A 25 -1.44 33.55 -3.85
CA HIS A 25 -0.60 32.42 -3.47
C HIS A 25 0.65 32.88 -2.71
N GLN A 26 1.39 33.86 -3.22
CA GLN A 26 2.54 34.48 -2.54
C GLN A 26 2.14 35.08 -1.18
N ARG A 27 0.97 35.71 -1.09
CA ARG A 27 0.46 36.25 0.18
C ARG A 27 0.05 35.15 1.17
N ARG A 28 -0.46 34.01 0.67
CA ARG A 28 -0.73 32.80 1.48
C ARG A 28 0.55 32.12 1.94
N VAL A 29 1.56 32.02 1.08
CA VAL A 29 2.89 31.50 1.43
C VAL A 29 3.55 32.41 2.45
N ALA A 30 3.52 33.74 2.27
CA ALA A 30 4.04 34.68 3.24
C ALA A 30 3.26 34.68 4.57
N LEU A 31 1.94 34.43 4.55
CA LEU A 31 1.14 34.23 5.77
C LEU A 31 1.44 32.90 6.46
N ALA A 32 1.72 31.84 5.71
CA ALA A 32 2.16 30.55 6.23
C ALA A 32 3.58 30.62 6.79
N GLU A 33 4.49 31.39 6.16
CA GLU A 33 5.82 31.70 6.67
C GLU A 33 5.76 32.57 7.93
N LEU A 34 4.82 33.53 7.99
CA LEU A 34 4.55 34.30 9.20
C LEU A 34 3.94 33.44 10.32
N GLN A 35 3.14 32.41 10.00
CA GLN A 35 2.64 31.41 10.95
C GLN A 35 3.73 30.42 11.39
N GLY A 36 4.71 30.12 10.52
CA GLY A 36 5.90 29.33 10.87
C GLY A 36 6.92 30.11 11.72
N ALA A 37 6.90 31.45 11.65
CA ALA A 37 7.76 32.33 12.44
C ALA A 37 7.21 32.63 13.84
N ASP A 38 5.93 32.38 14.11
CA ASP A 38 5.32 32.53 15.45
C ASP A 38 5.42 31.23 16.24
N GLY A 39 6.64 30.94 16.71
CA GLY A 39 6.91 30.12 17.90
C GLY A 39 6.20 28.76 17.99
N GLN A 40 6.48 27.81 17.09
CA GLN A 40 6.31 26.39 17.44
C GLN A 40 7.26 26.06 18.60
N ARG A 41 6.72 26.09 19.82
CA ARG A 41 7.41 25.55 21.00
C ARG A 41 7.77 24.09 20.67
N PRO A 42 8.99 23.63 20.99
CA PRO A 42 9.33 22.23 20.87
C PRO A 42 8.26 21.39 21.58
N VAL A 43 7.60 20.48 20.84
CA VAL A 43 6.62 19.59 21.45
C VAL A 43 7.37 18.65 22.39
N ASP A 44 7.09 18.73 23.68
CA ASP A 44 7.64 17.80 24.65
C ASP A 44 7.04 16.41 24.41
N ARG A 45 7.86 15.50 23.88
CA ARG A 45 7.44 14.14 23.54
C ARG A 45 6.98 13.34 24.76
N SER A 46 7.37 13.72 25.98
CA SER A 46 6.88 13.07 27.21
C SER A 46 5.39 13.31 27.46
N LEU A 47 4.83 14.37 26.87
CA LEU A 47 3.41 14.70 26.93
C LEU A 47 2.59 14.04 25.82
N LEU A 48 3.21 13.26 24.93
CA LEU A 48 2.51 12.54 23.86
C LEU A 48 2.06 11.17 24.35
N LYS A 49 0.76 10.91 24.27
CA LYS A 49 0.19 9.59 24.55
C LYS A 49 -0.17 8.90 23.24
N LEU A 50 0.39 7.71 23.00
CA LEU A 50 0.02 6.88 21.85
C LEU A 50 -1.44 6.40 21.97
N LYS A 51 -2.18 6.46 20.86
CA LYS A 51 -3.63 6.19 20.79
C LYS A 51 -3.95 5.07 19.81
N MET A 52 -3.27 5.02 18.67
CA MET A 52 -3.49 4.01 17.64
C MET A 52 -2.20 3.74 16.87
N VAL A 53 -2.01 2.50 16.42
CA VAL A 53 -0.97 2.08 15.49
C VAL A 53 -1.60 1.39 14.28
N GLN A 54 -1.15 1.73 13.08
CA GLN A 54 -1.50 1.03 11.84
C GLN A 54 -0.22 0.55 11.16
N VAL A 55 -0.16 -0.73 10.79
CA VAL A 55 1.01 -1.31 10.11
C VAL A 55 0.57 -1.92 8.79
N VAL A 56 1.11 -1.39 7.69
CA VAL A 56 1.00 -1.98 6.36
C VAL A 56 2.30 -2.70 6.08
N PHE A 57 2.27 -3.99 5.75
CA PHE A 57 3.48 -4.76 5.50
C PHE A 57 3.40 -5.59 4.22
N ARG A 58 4.56 -5.76 3.57
CA ARG A 58 4.75 -6.76 2.52
C ARG A 58 5.01 -8.11 3.17
N HIS A 59 4.56 -9.18 2.53
CA HIS A 59 4.94 -10.54 2.91
C HIS A 59 6.47 -10.74 2.97
N GLY A 60 6.91 -11.78 3.67
CA GLY A 60 8.31 -12.18 3.73
C GLY A 60 8.83 -12.79 2.42
N ALA A 61 10.10 -13.20 2.44
CA ALA A 61 10.77 -13.87 1.34
C ALA A 61 10.03 -15.13 0.87
N ARG A 62 9.98 -15.30 -0.45
CA ARG A 62 9.20 -16.34 -1.14
C ARG A 62 9.95 -16.89 -2.34
N SER A 63 9.47 -17.99 -2.93
CA SER A 63 9.84 -18.37 -4.29
C SER A 63 9.43 -17.30 -5.31
N PRO A 64 10.11 -17.21 -6.46
CA PRO A 64 9.69 -16.37 -7.58
C PRO A 64 8.31 -16.78 -8.08
N LEU A 65 7.60 -15.85 -8.69
CA LEU A 65 6.30 -16.04 -9.35
C LEU A 65 6.47 -16.73 -10.69
N LYS A 66 7.58 -16.49 -11.38
CA LYS A 66 7.96 -17.15 -12.64
C LYS A 66 9.47 -17.37 -12.68
N PRO A 67 9.96 -18.55 -13.09
CA PRO A 67 11.38 -18.78 -13.28
C PRO A 67 11.92 -18.00 -14.49
N LEU A 68 13.22 -17.74 -14.52
CA LEU A 68 13.89 -17.24 -15.70
C LEU A 68 14.01 -18.34 -16.78
N PRO A 69 13.90 -18.01 -18.08
CA PRO A 69 14.03 -18.96 -19.18
C PRO A 69 15.51 -19.26 -19.47
N LEU A 70 16.20 -19.83 -18.48
CA LEU A 70 17.58 -20.29 -18.59
C LEU A 70 17.62 -21.81 -18.44
N GLU A 71 18.56 -22.47 -19.12
CA GLU A 71 18.79 -23.92 -18.97
C GLU A 71 19.21 -24.26 -17.53
N GLU A 72 20.16 -23.49 -16.99
CA GLU A 72 20.62 -23.62 -15.62
C GLU A 72 19.81 -22.72 -14.67
N GLN A 73 18.83 -23.30 -14.00
CA GLN A 73 18.07 -22.66 -12.91
C GLN A 73 18.53 -23.15 -11.54
N VAL A 74 18.36 -22.29 -10.52
CA VAL A 74 18.51 -22.68 -9.12
C VAL A 74 17.40 -23.64 -8.69
N GLU A 75 17.69 -24.49 -7.71
CA GLU A 75 16.70 -25.41 -7.16
C GLU A 75 15.95 -24.79 -5.98
N TRP A 76 14.64 -24.69 -6.13
CA TRP A 76 13.69 -24.32 -5.10
C TRP A 76 13.16 -25.59 -4.44
N ASN A 77 13.82 -25.97 -3.34
CA ASN A 77 13.55 -27.21 -2.64
C ASN A 77 12.37 -27.04 -1.64
N PRO A 78 11.36 -27.95 -1.64
CA PRO A 78 10.26 -27.95 -0.68
C PRO A 78 10.64 -27.93 0.81
N GLN A 79 11.87 -28.31 1.20
CA GLN A 79 12.34 -28.12 2.59
C GLN A 79 12.44 -26.65 3.01
N LEU A 80 12.38 -25.70 2.06
CA LEU A 80 12.21 -24.28 2.36
C LEU A 80 10.81 -23.95 2.89
N LEU A 81 9.83 -24.85 2.80
CA LEU A 81 8.47 -24.67 3.33
C LEU A 81 8.29 -25.16 4.77
N GLU A 82 9.34 -25.74 5.37
CA GLU A 82 9.31 -26.18 6.78
C GLU A 82 8.99 -25.01 7.71
N VAL A 83 7.90 -25.11 8.46
CA VAL A 83 7.43 -24.05 9.35
C VAL A 83 8.30 -23.99 10.61
N PRO A 84 9.01 -22.88 10.90
CA PRO A 84 9.76 -22.75 12.15
C PRO A 84 8.82 -22.84 13.36
N PRO A 85 9.11 -23.68 14.37
CA PRO A 85 8.19 -23.94 15.49
C PRO A 85 7.71 -22.69 16.23
N GLN A 86 8.59 -21.71 16.42
CA GLN A 86 8.30 -20.43 17.07
C GLN A 86 7.27 -19.57 16.32
N THR A 87 6.95 -19.90 15.07
CA THR A 87 5.95 -19.16 14.29
C THR A 87 4.57 -19.81 14.34
N GLN A 88 4.45 -21.03 14.87
CA GLN A 88 3.18 -21.78 14.84
C GLN A 88 2.12 -21.08 15.68
N PHE A 89 1.10 -20.55 15.02
CA PHE A 89 0.04 -19.80 15.68
C PHE A 89 -1.28 -19.94 14.93
N ASP A 90 -2.25 -20.60 15.55
CA ASP A 90 -3.51 -20.94 14.89
C ASP A 90 -4.37 -19.71 14.60
N TYR A 91 -4.85 -19.61 13.36
CA TYR A 91 -5.73 -18.55 12.89
C TYR A 91 -6.85 -19.11 12.01
N THR A 92 -7.88 -18.30 11.83
CA THR A 92 -8.96 -18.55 10.88
C THR A 92 -9.05 -17.40 9.89
N VAL A 93 -9.59 -17.67 8.70
CA VAL A 93 -9.77 -16.67 7.64
C VAL A 93 -11.23 -16.54 7.32
N THR A 94 -11.69 -15.30 7.22
CA THR A 94 -13.08 -14.97 6.87
C THR A 94 -13.13 -13.91 5.78
N SER A 95 -14.28 -13.77 5.12
CA SER A 95 -14.55 -12.61 4.29
C SER A 95 -14.66 -11.34 5.15
N LEU A 96 -14.54 -10.16 4.54
CA LEU A 96 -14.70 -8.89 5.25
C LEU A 96 -16.06 -8.84 5.98
N ILE A 97 -17.17 -9.15 5.29
CA ILE A 97 -18.53 -9.06 5.87
C ILE A 97 -18.86 -10.13 6.93
N GLY A 98 -17.88 -10.98 7.28
CA GLY A 98 -18.11 -12.17 8.09
C GLY A 98 -18.67 -13.31 7.23
N GLY A 99 -18.09 -14.50 7.36
CA GLY A 99 -18.44 -15.66 6.54
C GLY A 99 -17.21 -16.45 6.10
N PRO A 100 -17.38 -17.41 5.16
CA PRO A 100 -16.30 -18.26 4.72
C PRO A 100 -15.19 -17.48 4.00
N LYS A 101 -13.97 -18.01 4.03
CA LYS A 101 -12.83 -17.54 3.23
C LYS A 101 -13.21 -17.52 1.73
N PRO A 102 -13.05 -16.40 1.01
CA PRO A 102 -13.27 -16.37 -0.42
C PRO A 102 -12.31 -17.29 -1.20
N PRO A 103 -12.65 -17.67 -2.45
CA PRO A 103 -11.70 -18.37 -3.31
C PRO A 103 -10.49 -17.46 -3.63
N SER A 104 -9.30 -18.06 -3.76
CA SER A 104 -8.09 -17.34 -4.17
C SER A 104 -7.68 -17.74 -5.59
N PRO A 105 -7.99 -16.92 -6.62
CA PRO A 105 -7.55 -17.21 -7.99
C PRO A 105 -6.02 -17.15 -8.13
N TYR A 106 -5.36 -16.32 -7.31
CA TYR A 106 -3.91 -16.20 -7.31
C TYR A 106 -3.23 -17.45 -6.78
N ASP A 107 -3.71 -18.00 -5.66
CA ASP A 107 -3.16 -19.26 -5.15
C ASP A 107 -3.32 -20.36 -6.22
N SER A 108 -4.48 -20.50 -6.85
CA SER A 108 -4.68 -21.46 -7.95
C SER A 108 -3.67 -21.25 -9.09
N GLN A 109 -3.50 -20.00 -9.56
CA GLN A 109 -2.54 -19.66 -10.62
C GLN A 109 -1.09 -20.01 -10.24
N TYR A 110 -0.68 -19.76 -9.00
CA TYR A 110 0.69 -20.06 -8.57
C TYR A 110 0.99 -21.57 -8.50
N HIS A 111 -0.02 -22.40 -8.22
CA HIS A 111 0.12 -23.85 -8.23
C HIS A 111 0.26 -24.44 -9.65
N GLU A 112 -0.06 -23.68 -10.70
CA GLU A 112 0.17 -24.09 -12.09
C GLU A 112 1.66 -24.09 -12.45
N THR A 113 2.50 -23.40 -11.66
CA THR A 113 3.94 -23.27 -11.93
C THR A 113 4.75 -23.99 -10.85
N ILE A 114 5.43 -25.07 -11.26
CA ILE A 114 6.37 -25.83 -10.44
C ILE A 114 7.78 -25.41 -10.84
N LEU A 115 8.54 -24.88 -9.88
CA LEU A 115 9.92 -24.48 -10.09
C LEU A 115 10.84 -25.70 -10.06
N LYS A 116 12.03 -25.58 -10.65
CA LYS A 116 13.08 -26.60 -10.51
C LYS A 116 13.31 -26.87 -9.02
N GLY A 117 13.39 -28.15 -8.63
CA GLY A 117 13.45 -28.57 -7.22
C GLY A 117 12.09 -28.98 -6.63
N GLY A 118 10.97 -28.66 -7.28
CA GLY A 118 9.63 -29.18 -6.96
C GLY A 118 8.75 -28.25 -6.12
N MET A 119 9.21 -27.05 -5.77
CA MET A 119 8.39 -26.07 -5.05
C MET A 119 7.48 -25.27 -6.00
N PHE A 120 6.27 -24.95 -5.55
CA PHE A 120 5.38 -24.05 -6.30
C PHE A 120 5.91 -22.62 -6.33
N ALA A 121 5.47 -21.86 -7.33
CA ALA A 121 5.76 -20.44 -7.44
C ALA A 121 5.10 -19.63 -6.31
N GLY A 122 5.70 -18.49 -5.96
CA GLY A 122 5.10 -17.50 -5.07
C GLY A 122 4.80 -17.94 -3.62
N GLN A 123 5.43 -19.03 -3.15
CA GLN A 123 5.23 -19.60 -1.80
C GLN A 123 6.15 -18.94 -0.78
N LEU A 124 5.60 -18.57 0.38
CA LEU A 124 6.39 -18.08 1.51
C LEU A 124 7.30 -19.19 2.04
N THR A 125 8.57 -18.88 2.28
CA THR A 125 9.54 -19.85 2.80
C THR A 125 9.84 -19.62 4.27
N LYS A 126 10.57 -20.53 4.92
CA LYS A 126 11.07 -20.38 6.28
C LYS A 126 11.94 -19.14 6.51
N VAL A 127 12.63 -18.67 5.46
CA VAL A 127 13.34 -17.37 5.50
C VAL A 127 12.34 -16.24 5.65
N GLY A 128 11.28 -16.22 4.83
CA GLY A 128 10.22 -15.23 4.92
C GLY A 128 9.44 -15.30 6.23
N MET A 129 9.14 -16.51 6.71
CA MET A 129 8.49 -16.71 8.02
C MET A 129 9.32 -16.10 9.15
N GLN A 130 10.64 -16.31 9.15
CA GLN A 130 11.52 -15.74 10.16
C GLN A 130 11.61 -14.21 10.05
N GLN A 131 11.67 -13.64 8.84
CA GLN A 131 11.63 -12.18 8.66
C GLN A 131 10.37 -11.56 9.26
N MET A 132 9.22 -12.17 9.02
CA MET A 132 7.95 -11.70 9.55
C MET A 132 7.85 -11.87 11.07
N PHE A 133 8.39 -12.96 11.63
CA PHE A 133 8.50 -13.14 13.07
C PHE A 133 9.34 -12.04 13.71
N THR A 134 10.50 -11.72 13.14
CA THR A 134 11.38 -10.64 13.63
C THR A 134 10.72 -9.26 13.52
N LEU A 135 9.94 -9.00 12.47
CA LEU A 135 9.09 -7.80 12.42
C LEU A 135 8.09 -7.78 13.59
N GLY A 136 7.46 -8.91 13.90
CA GLY A 136 6.60 -9.08 15.07
C GLY A 136 7.30 -8.76 16.39
N GLU A 137 8.52 -9.29 16.59
CA GLU A 137 9.32 -9.00 17.79
C GLU A 137 9.68 -7.51 17.91
N ARG A 138 9.97 -6.84 16.79
CA ARG A 138 10.22 -5.39 16.79
C ARG A 138 8.96 -4.61 17.22
N LEU A 139 7.78 -5.00 16.73
CA LEU A 139 6.52 -4.40 17.16
C LEU A 139 6.23 -4.69 18.64
N ARG A 140 6.59 -5.88 19.15
CA ARG A 140 6.49 -6.22 20.57
C ARG A 140 7.35 -5.31 21.43
N LYS A 141 8.63 -5.15 21.04
CA LYS A 141 9.56 -4.26 21.72
C LYS A 141 8.98 -2.86 21.85
N ASN A 142 8.47 -2.31 20.74
CA ASN A 142 7.92 -0.96 20.69
C ASN A 142 6.60 -0.80 21.47
N TYR A 143 5.65 -1.73 21.33
CA TYR A 143 4.26 -1.50 21.76
C TYR A 143 3.77 -2.36 22.92
N VAL A 144 4.62 -3.26 23.43
CA VAL A 144 4.34 -4.08 24.61
C VAL A 144 5.38 -3.82 25.71
N GLU A 145 6.66 -3.79 25.33
CA GLU A 145 7.76 -3.74 26.30
C GLU A 145 8.18 -2.30 26.66
N ASP A 146 8.46 -1.45 25.66
CA ASP A 146 8.90 -0.07 25.87
C ASP A 146 7.77 0.82 26.37
N ILE A 147 6.57 0.61 25.83
CA ILE A 147 5.34 1.20 26.33
C ILE A 147 4.26 0.11 26.44
N PRO A 148 3.49 0.06 27.55
CA PRO A 148 2.42 -0.91 27.73
C PRO A 148 1.16 -0.51 26.94
N PHE A 149 1.30 -0.36 25.62
CA PHE A 149 0.21 0.06 24.74
C PHE A 149 -0.73 -1.10 24.40
N LEU A 150 -0.16 -2.24 24.00
CA LEU A 150 -0.86 -3.50 23.72
C LEU A 150 -0.72 -4.50 24.87
N SER A 151 -1.68 -5.40 24.97
CA SER A 151 -1.58 -6.57 25.84
C SER A 151 -0.43 -7.48 25.40
N PRO A 152 0.29 -8.15 26.33
CA PRO A 152 1.40 -9.03 25.98
C PRO A 152 0.96 -10.31 25.25
N THR A 153 -0.34 -10.61 25.33
CA THR A 153 -1.09 -11.72 24.73
C THR A 153 -2.04 -11.16 23.66
N PHE A 154 -2.28 -11.91 22.57
CA PHE A 154 -3.20 -11.47 21.53
C PHE A 154 -4.63 -11.33 22.10
N ASN A 155 -5.15 -10.11 22.08
CA ASN A 155 -6.52 -9.79 22.45
C ASN A 155 -7.32 -9.42 21.20
N PRO A 156 -8.36 -10.19 20.82
CA PRO A 156 -9.18 -9.92 19.65
C PRO A 156 -9.89 -8.56 19.68
N GLN A 157 -10.01 -7.90 20.84
CA GLN A 157 -10.60 -6.58 20.96
C GLN A 157 -9.61 -5.45 20.63
N GLU A 158 -8.30 -5.66 20.82
CA GLU A 158 -7.28 -4.63 20.61
C GLU A 158 -6.77 -4.57 19.16
N VAL A 159 -6.89 -5.67 18.41
CA VAL A 159 -6.23 -5.84 17.10
C VAL A 159 -7.25 -6.15 16.01
N PHE A 160 -7.22 -5.38 14.93
CA PHE A 160 -7.86 -5.72 13.67
C PHE A 160 -6.83 -6.18 12.64
N ILE A 161 -7.16 -7.24 11.90
CA ILE A 161 -6.23 -7.88 10.97
C ILE A 161 -6.93 -8.06 9.61
N ARG A 162 -6.36 -7.47 8.57
CA ARG A 162 -6.77 -7.67 7.18
C ARG A 162 -5.57 -8.08 6.32
N SER A 163 -5.80 -9.01 5.42
CA SER A 163 -4.82 -9.47 4.43
C SER A 163 -5.48 -9.56 3.07
N THR A 164 -4.70 -9.44 1.99
CA THR A 164 -5.16 -9.98 0.70
C THR A 164 -5.32 -11.50 0.81
N ASN A 165 -6.23 -12.06 0.02
CA ASN A 165 -6.52 -13.49 0.01
C ASN A 165 -5.47 -14.29 -0.79
N ILE A 166 -4.21 -14.21 -0.39
CA ILE A 166 -3.09 -14.95 -0.99
C ILE A 166 -2.30 -15.63 0.13
N PHE A 167 -2.02 -16.92 -0.01
CA PHE A 167 -1.49 -17.74 1.08
C PHE A 167 -0.22 -17.18 1.74
N ARG A 168 0.72 -16.66 0.95
CA ARG A 168 1.95 -16.03 1.48
C ARG A 168 1.69 -14.82 2.39
N ASN A 169 0.61 -14.06 2.17
CA ASN A 169 0.26 -12.91 3.00
C ASN A 169 -0.41 -13.37 4.30
N LEU A 170 -1.25 -14.41 4.23
CA LEU A 170 -1.86 -15.04 5.41
C LEU A 170 -0.79 -15.64 6.33
N GLU A 171 0.15 -16.40 5.77
CA GLU A 171 1.24 -17.00 6.54
C GLU A 171 2.23 -15.96 7.08
N SER A 172 2.48 -14.88 6.33
CA SER A 172 3.27 -13.75 6.83
C SER A 172 2.61 -13.08 8.03
N THR A 173 1.29 -12.92 7.97
CA THR A 173 0.49 -12.37 9.08
C THR A 173 0.56 -13.27 10.30
N ARG A 174 0.41 -14.59 10.14
CA ARG A 174 0.61 -15.58 11.21
C ARG A 174 1.97 -15.41 11.89
N CYS A 175 3.04 -15.33 11.11
CA CYS A 175 4.40 -15.23 11.64
C CYS A 175 4.64 -13.90 12.39
N LEU A 176 4.12 -12.78 11.87
CA LEU A 176 4.16 -11.49 12.55
C LEU A 176 3.45 -11.54 13.90
N LEU A 177 2.23 -12.09 13.95
CA LEU A 177 1.48 -12.25 15.20
C LEU A 177 2.20 -13.16 16.19
N ALA A 178 2.85 -14.22 15.69
CA ALA A 178 3.62 -15.13 16.52
C ALA A 178 4.79 -14.42 17.22
N GLY A 179 5.51 -13.53 16.52
CA GLY A 179 6.55 -12.70 17.10
C GLY A 179 6.01 -11.61 18.03
N LEU A 180 4.91 -10.95 17.65
CA LEU A 180 4.32 -9.87 18.43
C LEU A 180 3.77 -10.35 19.78
N PHE A 181 3.01 -11.45 19.76
CA PHE A 181 2.31 -11.98 20.93
C PHE A 181 2.93 -13.25 21.50
N GLN A 182 4.10 -13.66 21.01
CA GLN A 182 4.86 -14.82 21.51
C GLN A 182 4.00 -16.10 21.54
N CYS A 183 3.20 -16.29 20.49
CA CYS A 183 2.22 -17.38 20.33
C CYS A 183 1.15 -17.47 21.45
N GLN A 184 0.96 -16.40 22.23
CA GLN A 184 -0.06 -16.34 23.28
C GLN A 184 -1.31 -15.61 22.79
N LYS A 185 -2.50 -16.18 23.00
CA LYS A 185 -3.78 -15.59 22.61
C LYS A 185 -4.86 -15.82 23.64
N GLU A 186 -5.66 -14.79 23.90
CA GLU A 186 -6.84 -14.84 24.78
C GLU A 186 -8.10 -15.28 24.02
N GLY A 187 -8.09 -15.13 22.69
CA GLY A 187 -9.19 -15.52 21.83
C GLY A 187 -8.73 -15.88 20.41
N PRO A 188 -9.68 -16.21 19.51
CA PRO A 188 -9.35 -16.64 18.16
C PRO A 188 -8.75 -15.50 17.33
N ILE A 189 -7.70 -15.80 16.58
CA ILE A 189 -7.17 -14.91 15.55
C ILE A 189 -8.05 -15.07 14.31
N ILE A 190 -8.62 -13.96 13.85
CA ILE A 190 -9.41 -13.89 12.62
C ILE A 190 -8.71 -12.94 11.66
N ILE A 191 -8.30 -13.46 10.52
CA ILE A 191 -7.75 -12.67 9.41
C ILE A 191 -8.88 -12.40 8.43
N HIS A 192 -9.19 -11.13 8.22
CA HIS A 192 -10.19 -10.72 7.25
C HIS A 192 -9.58 -10.59 5.86
N THR A 193 -10.26 -11.10 4.85
CA THR A 193 -9.86 -11.02 3.45
C THR A 193 -11.04 -10.60 2.60
N ASP A 194 -10.80 -10.05 1.42
CA ASP A 194 -11.86 -9.73 0.46
C ASP A 194 -11.80 -10.64 -0.78
N GLU A 195 -12.86 -10.60 -1.58
CA GLU A 195 -12.82 -11.20 -2.91
C GLU A 195 -11.79 -10.47 -3.78
N ALA A 196 -11.07 -11.22 -4.62
CA ALA A 196 -10.05 -10.64 -5.50
C ALA A 196 -10.60 -9.52 -6.42
N HIS A 197 -11.91 -9.57 -6.69
CA HIS A 197 -12.57 -8.61 -7.55
C HIS A 197 -12.92 -7.27 -6.87
N SER A 198 -13.10 -7.26 -5.55
CA SER A 198 -13.38 -6.07 -4.74
C SER A 198 -12.18 -5.60 -3.92
N GLU A 199 -11.08 -6.35 -3.92
CA GLU A 199 -9.89 -6.04 -3.15
C GLU A 199 -9.28 -4.67 -3.49
N VAL A 200 -8.90 -3.94 -2.45
CA VAL A 200 -8.31 -2.59 -2.49
C VAL A 200 -6.90 -2.54 -1.90
N LEU A 201 -6.41 -3.62 -1.31
CA LEU A 201 -5.04 -3.72 -0.78
C LEU A 201 -3.97 -3.90 -1.88
N TYR A 202 -4.33 -3.79 -3.15
CA TYR A 202 -3.44 -3.60 -4.30
C TYR A 202 -4.17 -2.82 -5.42
N PRO A 203 -3.43 -2.15 -6.34
CA PRO A 203 -4.04 -1.52 -7.51
C PRO A 203 -4.79 -2.53 -8.38
N ASN A 204 -6.13 -2.49 -8.34
CA ASN A 204 -6.98 -3.52 -8.94
C ASN A 204 -7.33 -3.22 -10.41
N TYR A 205 -6.37 -3.44 -11.32
CA TYR A 205 -6.53 -3.21 -12.76
C TYR A 205 -7.58 -4.11 -13.43
N GLN A 206 -7.92 -5.25 -12.82
CA GLN A 206 -8.93 -6.17 -13.34
C GLN A 206 -10.33 -5.56 -13.21
N ASN A 207 -10.61 -4.86 -12.11
CA ASN A 207 -11.96 -4.36 -11.82
C ASN A 207 -12.10 -2.85 -12.01
N CYS A 208 -11.04 -2.07 -11.78
CA CYS A 208 -11.07 -0.64 -12.07
C CYS A 208 -10.78 -0.39 -13.56
N TRP A 209 -11.86 -0.35 -14.36
CA TRP A 209 -11.76 -0.13 -15.82
C TRP A 209 -11.00 1.15 -16.17
N SER A 210 -11.30 2.26 -15.49
CA SER A 210 -10.66 3.56 -15.75
C SER A 210 -9.15 3.51 -15.48
N LEU A 211 -8.72 2.94 -14.33
CA LEU A 211 -7.31 2.72 -14.02
C LEU A 211 -6.63 1.85 -15.09
N ARG A 212 -7.30 0.78 -15.54
CA ARG A 212 -6.78 -0.08 -16.60
C ARG A 212 -6.61 0.68 -17.92
N GLN A 213 -7.58 1.49 -18.35
CA GLN A 213 -7.47 2.23 -19.59
C GLN A 213 -6.33 3.26 -19.54
N ARG A 214 -6.22 4.01 -18.44
CA ARG A 214 -5.17 5.02 -18.27
C ARG A 214 -3.76 4.42 -18.29
N ALA A 215 -3.59 3.25 -17.65
CA ALA A 215 -2.30 2.58 -17.59
C ALA A 215 -1.99 1.71 -18.82
N ARG A 216 -2.96 1.39 -19.70
CA ARG A 216 -2.81 0.39 -20.77
C ARG A 216 -1.66 0.70 -21.72
N GLY A 217 -1.64 1.90 -22.30
CA GLY A 217 -0.62 2.29 -23.28
C GLY A 217 0.77 2.31 -22.66
N ARG A 218 0.90 2.88 -21.45
CA ARG A 218 2.17 2.91 -20.72
C ARG A 218 2.63 1.51 -20.32
N ARG A 219 1.75 0.62 -19.88
CA ARG A 219 2.10 -0.78 -19.58
C ARG A 219 2.66 -1.52 -20.79
N GLN A 220 2.10 -1.30 -21.98
CA GLN A 220 2.61 -1.90 -23.21
C GLN A 220 3.97 -1.32 -23.62
N ALA A 221 4.20 -0.03 -23.38
CA ALA A 221 5.41 0.66 -23.79
C ALA A 221 6.53 0.70 -22.73
N ALA A 222 6.30 0.17 -21.52
CA ALA A 222 7.19 0.38 -20.37
C ALA A 222 8.60 -0.16 -20.61
N SER A 223 8.73 -1.41 -21.06
CA SER A 223 10.03 -2.01 -21.36
C SER A 223 10.70 -1.44 -22.63
N LEU A 224 9.97 -0.63 -23.41
CA LEU A 224 10.47 0.03 -24.62
C LEU A 224 10.95 1.47 -24.36
N GLN A 225 10.85 1.97 -23.12
CA GLN A 225 11.28 3.33 -22.82
C GLN A 225 12.80 3.50 -22.96
N PRO A 226 13.28 4.68 -23.39
CA PRO A 226 14.70 4.99 -23.44
C PRO A 226 15.38 4.76 -22.09
N GLY A 227 16.55 4.13 -22.11
CA GLY A 227 17.30 3.70 -20.93
C GLY A 227 16.84 2.34 -20.38
N ILE A 228 15.52 2.07 -20.33
CA ILE A 228 15.00 0.76 -19.90
C ILE A 228 15.30 -0.29 -20.98
N SER A 229 14.98 0.00 -22.24
CA SER A 229 15.12 -0.98 -23.33
C SER A 229 16.57 -1.41 -23.58
N GLU A 230 17.50 -0.46 -23.51
CA GLU A 230 18.93 -0.66 -23.73
C GLU A 230 19.55 -1.48 -22.59
N ASP A 231 19.19 -1.17 -21.35
CA ASP A 231 19.65 -1.93 -20.20
C ASP A 231 19.01 -3.33 -20.18
N LEU A 232 17.75 -3.48 -20.59
CA LEU A 232 17.10 -4.79 -20.67
C LEU A 232 17.82 -5.67 -21.68
N LYS A 233 18.12 -5.13 -22.87
CA LYS A 233 18.91 -5.82 -23.89
C LYS A 233 20.27 -6.24 -23.35
N LYS A 234 21.00 -5.32 -22.71
CA LYS A 234 22.31 -5.59 -22.10
C LYS A 234 22.26 -6.68 -21.04
N VAL A 235 21.25 -6.69 -20.18
CA VAL A 235 21.07 -7.70 -19.14
C VAL A 235 20.73 -9.06 -19.76
N LYS A 236 19.80 -9.10 -20.73
CA LYS A 236 19.45 -10.34 -21.44
C LYS A 236 20.66 -10.95 -22.14
N GLU A 237 21.42 -10.16 -22.90
CA GLU A 237 22.66 -10.59 -23.57
C GLU A 237 23.69 -11.10 -22.57
N GLY A 238 23.92 -10.36 -21.47
CA GLY A 238 24.87 -10.75 -20.43
C GLY A 238 24.48 -12.01 -19.67
N MET A 239 23.19 -12.35 -19.63
CA MET A 239 22.67 -13.56 -18.98
C MET A 239 22.49 -14.74 -19.94
N GLY A 240 22.64 -14.54 -21.26
CA GLY A 240 22.36 -15.56 -22.26
C GLY A 240 20.86 -15.85 -22.44
N VAL A 241 19.99 -14.90 -22.12
CA VAL A 241 18.53 -15.02 -22.36
C VAL A 241 18.25 -14.72 -23.83
N ASP A 242 17.43 -15.53 -24.51
CA ASP A 242 17.13 -15.33 -25.92
C ASP A 242 16.38 -14.00 -26.15
N SER A 243 16.68 -13.33 -27.26
CA SER A 243 16.01 -12.09 -27.64
C SER A 243 14.48 -12.24 -27.77
N SER A 244 14.01 -13.42 -28.16
CA SER A 244 12.59 -13.78 -28.33
C SER A 244 11.86 -14.07 -27.02
N ASP A 245 12.58 -14.36 -25.92
CA ASP A 245 11.95 -14.61 -24.62
C ASP A 245 11.34 -13.34 -24.03
N GLU A 246 10.08 -13.43 -23.60
CA GLU A 246 9.35 -12.34 -22.94
C GLU A 246 9.79 -12.18 -21.48
N VAL A 247 10.94 -11.52 -21.28
CA VAL A 247 11.50 -11.19 -19.96
C VAL A 247 11.60 -9.69 -19.79
N ASP A 248 11.02 -9.17 -18.70
CA ASP A 248 11.14 -7.77 -18.27
C ASP A 248 11.91 -7.63 -16.95
N PHE A 249 12.12 -6.39 -16.51
CA PHE A 249 12.81 -6.11 -15.25
C PHE A 249 12.03 -6.56 -14.01
N LEU A 250 10.71 -6.73 -14.08
CA LEU A 250 9.91 -7.22 -12.96
C LEU A 250 10.18 -8.71 -12.74
N ILE A 251 10.26 -9.51 -13.80
CA ILE A 251 10.64 -10.93 -13.74
C ILE A 251 12.10 -11.09 -13.28
N LEU A 252 13.01 -10.29 -13.82
CA LEU A 252 14.42 -10.29 -13.40
C LEU A 252 14.57 -9.94 -11.92
N LEU A 253 13.86 -8.90 -11.46
CA LEU A 253 13.89 -8.47 -10.06
C LEU A 253 13.30 -9.53 -9.13
N ASP A 254 12.18 -10.14 -9.52
CA ASP A 254 11.53 -11.19 -8.74
C ASP A 254 12.46 -12.37 -8.48
N ASN A 255 13.20 -12.81 -9.50
CA ASN A 255 14.17 -13.90 -9.37
C ASN A 255 15.40 -13.47 -8.56
N VAL A 256 16.07 -12.36 -8.90
CA VAL A 256 17.30 -11.97 -8.18
C VAL A 256 17.03 -11.69 -6.70
N ALA A 257 15.92 -11.04 -6.36
CA ALA A 257 15.56 -10.76 -4.98
C ALA A 257 15.21 -12.04 -4.21
N ALA A 258 14.46 -12.95 -4.84
CA ALA A 258 14.14 -14.24 -4.23
C ALA A 258 15.42 -15.06 -3.99
N GLU A 259 16.29 -15.20 -4.99
CA GLU A 259 17.50 -16.00 -4.85
C GLU A 259 18.49 -15.42 -3.84
N GLN A 260 18.67 -14.09 -3.84
CA GLN A 260 19.53 -13.41 -2.86
C GLN A 260 19.01 -13.55 -1.44
N ALA A 261 17.69 -13.43 -1.22
CA ALA A 261 17.10 -13.59 0.11
C ALA A 261 17.34 -14.99 0.70
N HIS A 262 17.49 -16.00 -0.15
CA HIS A 262 17.73 -17.39 0.26
C HIS A 262 19.21 -17.82 0.14
N SER A 263 20.11 -16.90 -0.20
CA SER A 263 21.53 -17.20 -0.45
C SER A 263 21.75 -18.34 -1.45
N LEU A 264 20.88 -18.44 -2.47
CA LEU A 264 20.97 -19.48 -3.50
C LEU A 264 22.16 -19.22 -4.44
N PRO A 265 22.66 -20.27 -5.12
CA PRO A 265 23.75 -20.17 -6.09
C PRO A 265 23.25 -19.56 -7.42
N SER A 266 22.81 -18.30 -7.39
CA SER A 266 22.37 -17.57 -8.59
C SER A 266 23.44 -17.49 -9.65
N CYS A 267 22.99 -17.33 -10.89
CA CYS A 267 23.83 -16.89 -12.00
C CYS A 267 24.69 -15.67 -11.59
N PRO A 268 26.03 -15.72 -11.74
CA PRO A 268 26.90 -14.60 -11.37
C PRO A 268 26.49 -13.28 -12.04
N MET A 269 26.07 -13.34 -13.30
CA MET A 269 25.63 -12.16 -14.06
C MET A 269 24.36 -11.54 -13.49
N LEU A 270 23.42 -12.36 -12.99
CA LEU A 270 22.22 -11.88 -12.32
C LEU A 270 22.57 -11.09 -11.06
N LYS A 271 23.57 -11.54 -10.28
CA LYS A 271 24.08 -10.80 -9.11
C LYS A 271 24.78 -9.50 -9.52
N THR A 272 25.59 -9.53 -10.59
CA THR A 272 26.27 -8.33 -11.12
C THR A 272 25.27 -7.24 -11.53
N PHE A 273 24.14 -7.64 -12.11
CA PHE A 273 23.11 -6.70 -12.57
C PHE A 273 22.03 -6.39 -11.52
N ALA A 274 22.08 -6.95 -10.31
CA ALA A 274 21.01 -6.80 -9.32
C ALA A 274 20.59 -5.33 -9.08
N ARG A 275 21.56 -4.42 -8.95
CA ARG A 275 21.28 -2.98 -8.73
C ARG A 275 20.59 -2.33 -9.92
N ILE A 276 21.02 -2.62 -11.15
CA ILE A 276 20.41 -2.04 -12.34
C ILE A 276 19.03 -2.65 -12.59
N ILE A 277 18.86 -3.94 -12.30
CA ILE A 277 17.58 -4.64 -12.38
C ILE A 277 16.56 -4.00 -11.43
N GLU A 278 16.94 -3.77 -10.17
CA GLU A 278 16.07 -3.11 -9.20
C GLU A 278 15.71 -1.69 -9.66
N GLN A 279 16.71 -0.90 -10.04
CA GLN A 279 16.50 0.47 -10.51
C GLN A 279 15.53 0.50 -11.72
N ARG A 280 15.72 -0.36 -12.71
CA ARG A 280 14.88 -0.40 -13.90
C ARG A 280 13.49 -1.00 -13.65
N ALA A 281 13.35 -1.89 -12.68
CA ALA A 281 12.03 -2.35 -12.22
C ALA A 281 11.24 -1.21 -11.56
N VAL A 282 11.90 -0.38 -10.75
CA VAL A 282 11.30 0.84 -10.18
C VAL A 282 10.94 1.83 -11.29
N ASP A 283 11.85 2.11 -12.22
CA ASP A 283 11.59 3.00 -13.36
C ASP A 283 10.39 2.50 -14.20
N THR A 284 10.31 1.19 -14.44
CA THR A 284 9.19 0.54 -15.14
C THR A 284 7.87 0.76 -14.39
N SER A 285 7.88 0.57 -13.07
CA SER A 285 6.69 0.76 -12.22
C SER A 285 6.22 2.22 -12.23
N LEU A 286 7.15 3.17 -12.06
CA LEU A 286 6.85 4.61 -12.11
C LEU A 286 6.42 5.07 -13.49
N TYR A 287 6.92 4.46 -14.57
CA TYR A 287 6.43 4.76 -15.91
C TYR A 287 4.98 4.31 -16.11
N VAL A 288 4.61 3.12 -15.63
CA VAL A 288 3.23 2.63 -15.73
C VAL A 288 2.27 3.49 -14.89
N LEU A 289 2.68 3.83 -13.68
CA LEU A 289 1.91 4.62 -12.72
C LEU A 289 2.73 5.85 -12.32
N GLN A 290 2.64 6.89 -13.17
CA GLN A 290 3.41 8.13 -13.05
C GLN A 290 3.09 8.90 -11.77
N THR A 291 4.12 9.52 -11.20
CA THR A 291 4.05 10.38 -10.01
C THR A 291 3.13 11.58 -10.22
N GLU A 292 3.05 12.10 -11.44
CA GLU A 292 2.21 13.27 -11.80
C GLU A 292 0.75 12.88 -12.14
N ASP A 293 0.47 11.59 -12.37
CA ASP A 293 -0.86 11.09 -12.76
C ASP A 293 -1.74 10.87 -11.52
N ARG A 294 -2.21 11.98 -10.95
CA ARG A 294 -2.99 12.00 -9.70
C ARG A 294 -4.23 11.11 -9.77
N GLU A 295 -4.97 11.09 -10.89
CA GLU A 295 -6.19 10.26 -10.97
C GLU A 295 -5.87 8.77 -10.98
N SER A 296 -4.77 8.36 -11.64
CA SER A 296 -4.34 6.96 -11.59
C SER A 296 -3.86 6.56 -10.20
N LEU A 297 -3.13 7.43 -9.49
CA LEU A 297 -2.73 7.19 -8.10
C LEU A 297 -3.94 7.09 -7.17
N GLN A 298 -4.93 7.98 -7.32
CA GLN A 298 -6.19 7.93 -6.57
C GLN A 298 -6.93 6.61 -6.80
N MET A 299 -7.03 6.12 -8.03
CA MET A 299 -7.69 4.83 -8.29
C MET A 299 -6.85 3.63 -7.85
N ALA A 300 -5.52 3.76 -7.81
CA ALA A 300 -4.60 2.69 -7.44
C ALA A 300 -4.55 2.46 -5.92
N VAL A 301 -4.43 3.53 -5.12
CA VAL A 301 -4.25 3.44 -3.66
C VAL A 301 -5.20 4.32 -2.84
N GLY A 302 -5.99 5.20 -3.48
CA GLY A 302 -6.94 6.07 -2.79
C GLY A 302 -7.94 5.32 -1.90
N PRO A 303 -8.56 4.21 -2.34
CA PRO A 303 -9.44 3.43 -1.47
C PRO A 303 -8.72 2.87 -0.23
N PHE A 304 -7.44 2.52 -0.34
CA PHE A 304 -6.66 2.05 0.80
C PHE A 304 -6.22 3.18 1.72
N LEU A 305 -5.77 4.31 1.17
CA LEU A 305 -5.54 5.54 1.93
C LEU A 305 -6.77 5.97 2.73
N HIS A 306 -7.96 5.88 2.12
CA HIS A 306 -9.22 6.19 2.79
C HIS A 306 -9.49 5.25 3.99
N ILE A 307 -9.09 3.97 3.91
CA ILE A 307 -9.17 3.06 5.06
C ILE A 307 -8.24 3.55 6.19
N LEU A 308 -6.99 3.90 5.86
CA LEU A 308 -6.01 4.37 6.84
C LEU A 308 -6.45 5.68 7.51
N GLU A 309 -6.97 6.62 6.71
CA GLU A 309 -7.56 7.88 7.17
C GLU A 309 -8.78 7.65 8.05
N SER A 310 -9.70 6.77 7.63
CA SER A 310 -10.92 6.47 8.41
C SER A 310 -10.58 5.89 9.79
N ASN A 311 -9.48 5.16 9.93
CA ASN A 311 -9.03 4.68 11.23
C ASN A 311 -8.54 5.83 12.12
N LEU A 312 -7.80 6.80 11.55
CA LEU A 312 -7.35 8.00 12.26
C LEU A 312 -8.55 8.84 12.73
N LEU A 313 -9.49 9.14 11.83
CA LEU A 313 -10.67 9.96 12.14
C LEU A 313 -11.54 9.36 13.24
N ARG A 314 -11.74 8.03 13.21
CA ARG A 314 -12.50 7.33 14.26
C ARG A 314 -11.83 7.37 15.64
N ALA A 315 -10.50 7.34 15.69
CA ALA A 315 -9.76 7.46 16.95
C ALA A 315 -9.79 8.88 17.52
N VAL A 316 -9.88 9.89 16.65
CA VAL A 316 -9.96 11.31 17.04
C VAL A 316 -11.36 11.68 17.52
N ASP A 317 -12.40 11.26 16.81
CA ASP A 317 -13.80 11.46 17.18
C ASP A 317 -14.60 10.16 17.02
N PRO A 318 -14.87 9.44 18.14
CA PRO A 318 -15.65 8.21 18.14
C PRO A 318 -17.11 8.35 17.69
N THR A 319 -17.62 9.59 17.58
CA THR A 319 -18.97 9.86 17.07
C THR A 319 -19.02 10.00 15.54
N THR A 320 -17.86 10.03 14.88
CA THR A 320 -17.75 10.07 13.42
C THR A 320 -18.42 8.84 12.80
N ALA A 321 -19.53 9.05 12.11
CA ALA A 321 -20.22 7.99 11.37
C ALA A 321 -19.31 7.47 10.23
N PRO A 322 -19.35 6.16 9.91
CA PRO A 322 -18.60 5.63 8.78
C PRO A 322 -19.08 6.28 7.48
N ASP A 323 -18.20 7.02 6.81
CA ASP A 323 -18.50 7.54 5.48
C ASP A 323 -18.66 6.34 4.52
N LYS A 324 -19.74 6.37 3.75
CA LYS A 324 -19.99 5.34 2.73
C LYS A 324 -18.97 5.56 1.62
N ILE A 325 -18.14 4.57 1.33
CA ILE A 325 -17.26 4.56 0.17
C ILE A 325 -18.12 4.83 -1.07
N ARG A 326 -18.04 6.04 -1.61
CA ARG A 326 -18.52 6.36 -2.95
C ARG A 326 -17.35 6.09 -3.89
N CYS A 327 -17.37 4.94 -4.56
CA CYS A 327 -16.72 4.89 -5.87
C CYS A 327 -17.34 6.01 -6.72
N PRO A 328 -16.55 6.83 -7.44
CA PRO A 328 -17.09 7.78 -8.40
C PRO A 328 -17.94 6.99 -9.40
N GLN A 329 -19.26 7.10 -9.28
CA GLN A 329 -20.15 6.65 -10.34
C GLN A 329 -19.97 7.61 -11.50
N GLU A 330 -19.83 7.03 -12.68
CA GLU A 330 -19.81 7.69 -13.97
C GLU A 330 -20.89 8.78 -14.02
N GLY A 331 -20.44 10.02 -14.26
CA GLY A 331 -21.33 11.12 -14.60
C GLY A 331 -22.07 10.79 -15.87
N ALA A 332 -23.39 10.88 -15.79
CA ALA A 332 -24.34 10.68 -16.85
C ALA A 332 -24.03 11.54 -18.08
N ASP A 333 -23.99 10.91 -19.25
CA ASP A 333 -24.71 11.40 -20.42
C ASP A 333 -24.93 10.24 -21.39
N LEU A 334 -26.07 9.54 -21.24
CA LEU A 334 -26.71 8.72 -22.26
C LEU A 334 -28.11 8.34 -21.74
N ALA A 335 -28.97 9.34 -21.62
CA ALA A 335 -30.39 9.15 -21.38
C ALA A 335 -31.17 9.47 -22.66
N LEU A 336 -31.28 8.51 -23.58
CA LEU A 336 -32.45 8.39 -24.45
C LEU A 336 -32.71 6.90 -24.77
N LEU A 337 -33.82 6.42 -24.19
CA LEU A 337 -34.75 5.39 -24.69
C LEU A 337 -34.26 3.94 -24.78
N ASN A 338 -34.58 3.15 -23.75
CA ASN A 338 -35.56 2.07 -23.92
C ASN A 338 -36.09 1.55 -22.58
N SER A 339 -37.41 1.56 -22.48
CA SER A 339 -38.23 1.12 -21.36
C SER A 339 -38.48 -0.40 -21.43
N SER A 340 -37.59 -1.20 -20.86
CA SER A 340 -37.94 -2.57 -20.41
C SER A 340 -36.80 -3.15 -19.58
N MET A 341 -36.75 -2.84 -18.28
CA MET A 341 -36.06 -3.63 -17.24
C MET A 341 -36.19 -2.91 -15.89
N ALA A 342 -37.43 -2.63 -15.50
CA ALA A 342 -37.74 -2.07 -14.20
C ALA A 342 -38.04 -3.20 -13.20
N GLU A 343 -37.06 -4.06 -12.91
CA GLU A 343 -37.19 -4.99 -11.76
C GLU A 343 -35.87 -5.57 -11.20
N SER A 344 -34.70 -5.06 -11.60
CA SER A 344 -33.42 -5.47 -11.01
C SER A 344 -32.44 -4.31 -10.80
N ARG A 345 -32.88 -3.28 -10.08
CA ARG A 345 -31.99 -2.22 -9.56
C ARG A 345 -32.18 -2.06 -8.05
N LYS A 346 -31.84 -3.11 -7.30
CA LYS A 346 -31.44 -2.93 -5.90
C LYS A 346 -29.94 -2.73 -5.88
N SER A 347 -29.52 -1.46 -5.76
CA SER A 347 -28.15 -1.09 -5.46
C SER A 347 -27.79 -1.60 -4.06
N THR A 348 -26.99 -2.67 -3.98
CA THR A 348 -26.34 -3.07 -2.73
C THR A 348 -25.19 -2.10 -2.44
N PRO A 349 -25.13 -1.47 -1.25
CA PRO A 349 -24.06 -0.55 -0.91
C PRO A 349 -22.74 -1.32 -0.72
N VAL A 350 -21.69 -0.95 -1.46
CA VAL A 350 -20.32 -1.40 -1.22
C VAL A 350 -19.71 -0.49 -0.15
N GLY A 351 -20.02 -0.78 1.10
CA GLY A 351 -19.43 -0.09 2.25
C GLY A 351 -19.28 -1.11 3.37
N TRP A 352 -18.06 -1.62 3.54
CA TRP A 352 -17.77 -2.54 4.63
C TRP A 352 -17.78 -1.78 5.97
N GLN A 353 -18.44 -2.37 6.98
CA GLN A 353 -18.41 -1.92 8.36
C GLN A 353 -17.86 -3.08 9.21
N ASP A 354 -16.87 -2.80 10.08
CA ASP A 354 -16.38 -3.78 11.06
C ASP A 354 -17.56 -4.26 11.92
N PRO A 355 -17.91 -5.57 11.87
CA PRO A 355 -18.98 -6.12 12.70
C PRO A 355 -18.71 -5.99 14.20
N GLN A 356 -17.44 -5.84 14.59
CA GLN A 356 -17.00 -5.59 15.96
C GLN A 356 -16.74 -4.09 16.15
N ARG A 357 -17.82 -3.38 16.48
CA ARG A 357 -18.01 -1.92 16.68
C ARG A 357 -17.01 -1.15 17.59
N GLY A 358 -15.88 -1.71 18.00
CA GLY A 358 -14.91 -1.08 18.90
C GLY A 358 -13.75 -0.39 18.18
N GLU A 359 -13.29 0.74 18.75
CA GLU A 359 -11.99 1.31 18.41
C GLU A 359 -10.88 0.28 18.70
N ARG A 360 -10.00 0.03 17.73
CA ARG A 360 -8.86 -0.88 17.88
C ARG A 360 -7.60 -0.08 18.16
N LYS A 361 -6.69 -0.66 18.95
CA LYS A 361 -5.37 -0.08 19.19
C LYS A 361 -4.42 -0.33 18.03
N LEU A 362 -4.50 -1.52 17.41
CA LEU A 362 -3.62 -1.94 16.32
C LEU A 362 -4.43 -2.38 15.10
N TYR A 363 -4.05 -1.88 13.93
CA TYR A 363 -4.55 -2.35 12.63
C TYR A 363 -3.40 -2.92 11.81
N LEU A 364 -3.55 -4.15 11.33
CA LEU A 364 -2.57 -4.85 10.50
C LEU A 364 -3.11 -5.07 9.09
N TYR A 365 -2.34 -4.66 8.08
CA TYR A 365 -2.68 -4.82 6.66
C TYR A 365 -1.56 -5.53 5.89
N ALA A 366 -1.79 -6.79 5.52
CA ALA A 366 -0.85 -7.53 4.67
C ALA A 366 -1.10 -7.22 3.18
N ALA A 367 -0.21 -6.42 2.58
CA ALA A 367 -0.32 -5.88 1.24
C ALA A 367 0.82 -6.39 0.33
N HIS A 368 1.17 -5.62 -0.70
CA HIS A 368 2.16 -5.98 -1.71
C HIS A 368 3.12 -4.82 -1.99
N ASP A 369 4.24 -5.15 -2.63
CA ASP A 369 5.16 -4.16 -3.22
C ASP A 369 4.43 -3.21 -4.19
N VAL A 370 3.58 -3.75 -5.06
CA VAL A 370 2.74 -2.95 -5.98
C VAL A 370 1.73 -2.04 -5.28
N THR A 371 1.47 -2.26 -3.98
CA THR A 371 0.68 -1.37 -3.13
C THR A 371 1.58 -0.30 -2.50
N LEU A 372 2.73 -0.71 -1.98
CA LEU A 372 3.65 0.16 -1.26
C LEU A 372 4.28 1.22 -2.16
N ILE A 373 4.67 0.91 -3.41
CA ILE A 373 5.26 1.92 -4.31
C ILE A 373 4.33 3.15 -4.48
N PRO A 374 3.09 3.00 -5.01
CA PRO A 374 2.21 4.15 -5.15
C PRO A 374 1.78 4.75 -3.81
N LEU A 375 1.66 3.96 -2.74
CA LEU A 375 1.34 4.48 -1.41
C LEU A 375 2.45 5.42 -0.90
N LEU A 376 3.71 5.00 -0.97
CA LEU A 376 4.87 5.81 -0.57
C LEU A 376 5.02 7.05 -1.46
N VAL A 377 4.73 6.93 -2.77
CA VAL A 377 4.69 8.07 -3.71
C VAL A 377 3.63 9.07 -3.27
N THR A 378 2.40 8.63 -2.98
CA THR A 378 1.33 9.54 -2.54
C THR A 378 1.61 10.19 -1.19
N LEU A 379 2.37 9.53 -0.33
CA LEU A 379 2.82 10.07 0.95
C LEU A 379 4.09 10.92 0.82
N GLY A 380 4.70 11.03 -0.36
CA GLY A 380 5.92 11.80 -0.61
C GLY A 380 7.20 11.23 0.02
N ILE A 381 7.19 9.95 0.43
CA ILE A 381 8.30 9.29 1.15
C ILE A 381 8.93 8.12 0.38
N PHE A 382 8.67 8.02 -0.93
CA PHE A 382 9.24 6.96 -1.75
C PHE A 382 10.75 7.14 -1.96
N ASP A 383 11.54 6.12 -1.61
CA ASP A 383 13.01 6.18 -1.62
C ASP A 383 13.65 5.69 -2.93
N HIS A 384 12.84 5.55 -3.99
CA HIS A 384 13.24 5.01 -5.30
C HIS A 384 13.88 3.60 -5.24
N LYS A 385 13.50 2.80 -4.24
CA LYS A 385 13.89 1.39 -4.14
C LYS A 385 12.68 0.48 -4.22
N TRP A 386 12.90 -0.77 -4.61
CA TRP A 386 11.81 -1.73 -4.57
C TRP A 386 11.49 -2.07 -3.12
N PRO A 387 10.22 -2.02 -2.67
CA PRO A 387 9.87 -2.35 -1.29
C PRO A 387 10.36 -3.77 -0.93
N PRO A 388 11.32 -3.95 -0.01
CA PRO A 388 11.94 -5.25 0.23
C PRO A 388 10.97 -6.23 0.91
N PHE A 389 11.32 -7.51 0.96
CA PHE A 389 10.53 -8.50 1.71
C PHE A 389 10.42 -8.09 3.18
N ALA A 390 9.27 -8.36 3.79
CA ALA A 390 8.95 -8.01 5.18
C ALA A 390 9.07 -6.52 5.55
N VAL A 391 9.11 -5.62 4.55
CA VAL A 391 9.08 -4.19 4.82
C VAL A 391 7.72 -3.76 5.36
N ASP A 392 7.73 -2.75 6.22
CA ASP A 392 6.55 -2.17 6.83
C ASP A 392 6.50 -0.64 6.68
N LEU A 393 5.29 -0.11 6.54
CA LEU A 393 4.93 1.28 6.79
C LEU A 393 4.09 1.31 8.06
N THR A 394 4.60 1.97 9.09
CA THR A 394 3.97 2.09 10.41
C THR A 394 3.51 3.52 10.63
N MET A 395 2.22 3.71 10.94
CA MET A 395 1.61 4.98 11.29
C MET A 395 1.21 4.97 12.76
N GLU A 396 1.70 5.95 13.52
CA GLU A 396 1.38 6.11 14.94
C GLU A 396 0.58 7.39 15.15
N LEU A 397 -0.54 7.30 15.88
CA LEU A 397 -1.38 8.44 16.26
C LEU A 397 -1.20 8.75 17.74
N TYR A 398 -0.80 9.98 18.04
CA TYR A 398 -0.60 10.50 19.39
C TYR A 398 -1.61 11.59 19.72
N GLN A 399 -1.96 11.72 20.99
CA GLN A 399 -2.67 12.87 21.53
C GLN A 399 -1.80 13.52 22.60
N HIS A 400 -1.61 14.83 22.50
CA HIS A 400 -0.90 15.60 23.51
C HIS A 400 -1.75 15.75 24.78
N LEU A 401 -1.18 15.41 25.93
CA LEU A 401 -1.90 15.31 27.20
C LEU A 401 -2.44 16.66 27.69
N GLU A 402 -1.75 17.75 27.41
CA GLU A 402 -2.16 19.10 27.82
C GLU A 402 -2.99 19.83 26.75
N SER A 403 -2.39 20.16 25.59
CA SER A 403 -3.08 20.87 24.49
C SER A 403 -4.25 20.11 23.85
N LYS A 404 -4.30 18.77 24.02
CA LYS A 404 -5.26 17.87 23.35
C LYS A 404 -5.14 17.79 21.83
N GLU A 405 -4.11 18.40 21.26
CA GLU A 405 -3.79 18.31 19.84
C GLU A 405 -3.37 16.88 19.47
N TRP A 406 -3.62 16.52 18.21
CA TRP A 406 -3.34 15.20 17.68
C TRP A 406 -2.18 15.23 16.72
N PHE A 407 -1.36 14.20 16.77
CA PHE A 407 -0.13 14.10 16.01
C PHE A 407 0.03 12.75 15.33
N VAL A 408 0.54 12.74 14.10
CA VAL A 408 0.90 11.50 13.39
C VAL A 408 2.41 11.39 13.21
N GLN A 409 2.94 10.20 13.45
CA GLN A 409 4.31 9.82 13.09
C GLN A 409 4.29 8.69 12.06
N LEU A 410 5.19 8.79 11.09
CA LEU A 410 5.39 7.76 10.07
C LEU A 410 6.77 7.13 10.19
N TYR A 411 6.79 5.81 10.04
CA TYR A 411 8.00 5.02 9.92
C TYR A 411 7.91 4.13 8.68
N TYR A 412 8.95 4.10 7.87
CA TYR A 412 9.09 3.10 6.80
C TYR A 412 10.35 2.29 7.03
N HIS A 413 10.20 0.97 7.10
CA HIS A 413 11.27 0.04 7.39
C HIS A 413 12.00 0.36 8.72
N GLY A 414 11.24 0.77 9.74
CA GLY A 414 11.76 1.18 11.05
C GLY A 414 12.48 2.54 11.08
N LYS A 415 12.54 3.28 9.97
CA LYS A 415 13.12 4.63 9.92
C LYS A 415 12.02 5.68 10.05
N TYR A 416 12.21 6.62 10.98
CA TYR A 416 11.31 7.76 11.19
C TYR A 416 11.42 8.77 10.05
N PHE A 417 10.28 9.33 9.63
CA PHE A 417 10.20 10.43 8.67
C PHE A 417 9.75 11.69 9.40
N SER A 418 10.62 12.70 9.43
CA SER A 418 10.55 13.86 10.34
C SER A 418 10.10 15.17 9.71
N SER A 419 9.84 15.25 8.40
CA SER A 419 9.60 16.54 7.73
C SER A 419 8.13 16.73 7.33
N LEU A 420 7.54 17.79 7.91
CA LEU A 420 6.35 18.49 7.43
C LEU A 420 6.49 19.04 5.99
N GLU A 421 7.67 18.95 5.38
CA GLU A 421 7.93 19.38 3.99
C GLU A 421 7.82 18.25 2.95
N ASP A 422 7.93 16.97 3.35
CA ASP A 422 7.93 15.85 2.39
C ASP A 422 6.68 14.97 2.49
N ALA A 423 5.99 14.96 3.63
CA ALA A 423 4.81 14.14 3.81
C ALA A 423 3.53 14.91 3.51
N ALA A 424 2.85 14.58 2.39
CA ALA A 424 1.53 15.12 2.03
C ALA A 424 0.39 14.69 2.99
N ILE A 425 0.70 14.24 4.21
CA ILE A 425 -0.28 13.88 5.24
C ILE A 425 -1.12 15.09 5.64
N GLY A 426 -0.51 16.28 5.75
CA GLY A 426 -1.25 17.52 6.00
C GLY A 426 -2.27 17.82 4.90
N THR A 427 -1.94 17.56 3.65
CA THR A 427 -2.81 17.81 2.50
C THR A 427 -3.90 16.75 2.29
N ILE A 428 -3.66 15.50 2.73
CA ILE A 428 -4.67 14.42 2.68
C ILE A 428 -5.83 14.74 3.64
N LEU A 429 -5.54 15.34 4.79
CA LEU A 429 -6.53 15.55 5.86
C LEU A 429 -7.22 16.92 5.82
N GLU A 430 -6.61 17.95 5.22
CA GLU A 430 -7.21 19.28 5.07
C GLU A 430 -8.29 19.37 3.97
N ALA A 431 -8.41 18.36 3.10
CA ALA A 431 -9.15 18.48 1.85
C ALA A 431 -10.68 18.36 1.97
N GLU A 432 -11.25 17.83 3.07
CA GLU A 432 -12.70 17.54 3.07
C GLU A 432 -13.57 18.12 4.20
N ARG A 433 -13.06 18.50 5.39
CA ARG A 433 -13.90 19.19 6.42
C ARG A 433 -13.06 20.04 7.39
N PRO A 434 -13.60 21.12 7.98
CA PRO A 434 -13.00 21.73 9.17
C PRO A 434 -13.21 20.78 10.36
N GLY A 435 -12.33 19.78 10.48
CA GLY A 435 -12.20 18.87 11.62
C GLY A 435 -11.08 19.31 12.56
N PRO A 436 -10.88 18.62 13.70
CA PRO A 436 -9.78 18.94 14.62
C PRO A 436 -8.43 18.86 13.90
N ASN A 437 -7.59 19.88 14.10
CA ASN A 437 -6.27 19.99 13.48
C ASN A 437 -5.41 18.75 13.81
N LEU A 438 -5.19 17.87 12.82
CA LEU A 438 -4.21 16.80 12.91
C LEU A 438 -2.87 17.38 12.46
N LEU A 439 -1.90 17.43 13.36
CA LEU A 439 -0.56 17.94 13.08
C LEU A 439 0.39 16.78 12.75
N VAL A 440 1.41 17.01 11.94
CA VAL A 440 2.50 16.03 11.72
C VAL A 440 3.66 16.44 12.61
N LEU A 441 4.28 15.49 13.32
CA LEU A 441 5.40 15.73 14.25
C LEU A 441 6.77 15.76 13.60
#